data_AF-A0A924MTU3-F1
#
_entry.id   AF-A0A924MTU3-F1
#
_cell.length_a   1.000
_cell.length_b   1.000
_cell.length_c   1.000
_cell.angle_alpha   90.00
_cell.angle_beta   90.00
_cell.angle_gamma   90.00
#
_symmetry.space_group_name_H-M   'P 1'
#
loop_
_entity.id
_entity.type
_entity.pdbx_description
1 polymer ?
#
loop_
_entity_poly.entity_id
_entity_poly.type
_entity_poly.pdbx_seq_one_letter_code
_entity_poly.pdbx_strand_id
1 'polypeptide(L)'
;MSLCVGLFHSAQIVTARASTLSASCVSMASKMSSSPSVTALATFLGWGLSTGHWQRAVLDAVAVLVIAYPCALGLATPTALMVGTGVAGRHGILIKDAEALEIAHDVSVVAFDKTGTLTEGRPMLVACVAVDGHAARLLALTAAVQSGSTHPLARAVLVMARSTRARVPPASAQRAVPGKGVAAHVSPPADPRTTAEARLAEAITASVIMSARQSAGLSPGTGLAPEGDGELEPLSDRATELQALGRTISWLADVSGDAPKLLGLVAFGDRLRDGAIEAVQQLQADRVRTVMISGDGRASAEGVAHLLGIEEVHAEVLPGEKASLAASLRSLAGAAHGRHHRPIRVAMVGDGLNDAPALAAADAGIAIASGTDVAMQAAGITLMRPDPRLVADALDISRRCVAKIRQNLFWAFAYNVAGIGLAAAGLLSPMVAGAAMAFSSVSVVTNALTLRRWKATPSRRA
;
A
#
# COMPACT_ATOMS: atom_id res chain seq x y z
N MET A 1 -6.13 -46.96 -14.05
CA MET A 1 -7.18 -45.94 -13.89
C MET A 1 -7.33 -45.46 -12.45
N SER A 2 -7.51 -46.33 -11.44
CA SER A 2 -7.71 -45.89 -10.04
C SER A 2 -6.55 -45.12 -9.40
N LEU A 3 -5.29 -45.37 -9.77
CA LEU A 3 -4.15 -44.57 -9.27
C LEU A 3 -4.09 -43.15 -9.88
N CYS A 4 -4.40 -42.98 -11.16
CA CYS A 4 -4.42 -41.65 -11.79
C CYS A 4 -5.63 -40.83 -11.32
N VAL A 5 -6.80 -41.46 -11.13
CA VAL A 5 -7.97 -40.81 -10.54
C VAL A 5 -7.70 -40.44 -9.08
N GLY A 6 -7.02 -41.32 -8.32
CA GLY A 6 -6.58 -41.04 -6.95
C GLY A 6 -5.61 -39.86 -6.86
N LEU A 7 -4.60 -39.80 -7.72
CA LEU A 7 -3.67 -38.66 -7.83
C LEU A 7 -4.37 -37.36 -8.26
N PHE A 8 -5.37 -37.46 -9.14
CA PHE A 8 -6.18 -36.30 -9.55
C PHE A 8 -7.07 -35.80 -8.40
N HIS A 9 -7.65 -36.71 -7.61
CA HIS A 9 -8.45 -36.37 -6.42
C HIS A 9 -7.57 -35.79 -5.30
N SER A 10 -6.37 -36.35 -5.09
CA SER A 10 -5.40 -35.81 -4.14
C SER A 10 -4.86 -34.44 -4.56
N ALA A 11 -4.64 -34.21 -5.86
CA ALA A 11 -4.30 -32.88 -6.39
C ALA A 11 -5.48 -31.90 -6.23
N GLN A 12 -6.71 -32.37 -6.39
CA GLN A 12 -7.92 -31.56 -6.17
C GLN A 12 -8.09 -31.14 -4.71
N ILE A 13 -7.75 -32.01 -3.73
CA ILE A 13 -7.82 -31.71 -2.29
C ILE A 13 -6.82 -30.62 -1.89
N VAL A 14 -5.63 -30.57 -2.52
CA VAL A 14 -4.65 -29.49 -2.28
C VAL A 14 -5.07 -28.16 -2.95
N THR A 15 -5.83 -28.21 -4.05
CA THR A 15 -6.39 -27.01 -4.71
C THR A 15 -7.72 -26.51 -4.12
N ALA A 16 -8.40 -27.28 -3.25
CA ALA A 16 -9.77 -27.00 -2.79
C ALA A 16 -9.92 -25.78 -1.85
N ARG A 17 -8.84 -25.10 -1.49
CA ARG A 17 -8.87 -23.80 -0.79
C ARG A 17 -8.52 -22.60 -1.66
N ALA A 18 -8.23 -22.80 -2.94
CA ALA A 18 -7.82 -21.72 -3.82
C ALA A 18 -9.05 -21.16 -4.56
N SER A 19 -9.25 -19.84 -4.46
CA SER A 19 -9.58 -18.92 -5.55
C SER A 19 -10.57 -19.31 -6.68
N THR A 20 -11.34 -18.34 -7.17
CA THR A 20 -12.38 -18.52 -8.23
C THR A 20 -11.89 -19.18 -9.53
N LEU A 21 -10.62 -19.00 -9.91
CA LEU A 21 -10.03 -19.68 -11.07
C LEU A 21 -9.81 -21.17 -10.84
N SER A 22 -9.51 -21.60 -9.61
CA SER A 22 -9.39 -23.02 -9.27
C SER A 22 -10.76 -23.71 -9.34
N ALA A 23 -11.82 -23.06 -8.85
CA ALA A 23 -13.19 -23.57 -8.95
C ALA A 23 -13.64 -23.75 -10.40
N SER A 24 -13.29 -22.81 -11.28
CA SER A 24 -13.53 -22.93 -12.73
C SER A 24 -12.73 -24.08 -13.35
N CYS A 25 -11.45 -24.25 -12.97
CA CYS A 25 -10.64 -25.38 -13.41
C CYS A 25 -11.19 -26.73 -12.94
N VAL A 26 -11.68 -26.82 -11.69
CA VAL A 26 -12.29 -28.02 -11.12
C VAL A 26 -13.61 -28.36 -11.82
N SER A 27 -14.46 -27.37 -12.08
CA SER A 27 -15.72 -27.54 -12.83
C SER A 27 -15.46 -27.96 -14.30
N MET A 28 -14.43 -27.41 -14.93
CA MET A 28 -14.05 -27.82 -16.28
C MET A 28 -13.44 -29.22 -16.30
N ALA A 29 -12.59 -29.54 -15.33
CA ALA A 29 -12.01 -30.88 -15.19
C ALA A 29 -13.09 -31.95 -14.96
N SER A 30 -14.14 -31.65 -14.19
CA SER A 30 -15.26 -32.58 -14.00
C SER A 30 -16.07 -32.79 -15.27
N LYS A 31 -16.36 -31.73 -16.04
CA LYS A 31 -17.01 -31.84 -17.36
C LYS A 31 -16.17 -32.60 -18.39
N MET A 32 -14.85 -32.50 -18.31
CA MET A 32 -13.92 -33.27 -19.14
C MET A 32 -13.83 -34.75 -18.76
N SER A 33 -14.37 -35.19 -17.62
CA SER A 33 -14.24 -36.59 -17.20
C SER A 33 -15.14 -37.57 -17.97
N SER A 34 -16.28 -37.11 -18.50
CA SER A 34 -17.26 -38.00 -19.18
C SER A 34 -17.21 -37.90 -20.71
N SER A 35 -16.89 -36.72 -21.26
CA SER A 35 -16.88 -36.48 -22.72
C SER A 35 -15.89 -37.36 -23.51
N PRO A 36 -14.63 -37.58 -23.06
CA PRO A 36 -13.64 -38.31 -23.86
C PRO A 36 -13.98 -39.77 -24.07
N SER A 37 -14.62 -40.41 -23.08
CA SER A 37 -15.04 -41.81 -23.17
C SER A 37 -16.12 -42.00 -24.25
N VAL A 38 -17.05 -41.05 -24.35
CA VAL A 38 -18.08 -41.05 -25.39
C VAL A 38 -17.45 -40.83 -26.76
N THR A 39 -16.55 -39.85 -26.89
CA THR A 39 -15.85 -39.60 -28.16
C THR A 39 -14.99 -40.78 -28.58
N ALA A 40 -14.30 -41.44 -27.65
CA ALA A 40 -13.48 -42.61 -27.94
C ALA A 40 -14.33 -43.81 -28.39
N LEU A 41 -15.48 -44.06 -27.73
CA LEU A 41 -16.41 -45.11 -28.13
C LEU A 41 -17.01 -44.84 -29.51
N ALA A 42 -17.40 -43.58 -29.78
CA ALA A 42 -17.90 -43.16 -31.08
C ALA A 42 -16.84 -43.31 -32.18
N THR A 43 -15.57 -42.98 -31.88
CA THR A 43 -14.44 -43.16 -32.79
C THR A 43 -14.21 -44.65 -33.09
N PHE A 44 -14.22 -45.49 -32.05
CA PHE A 44 -14.06 -46.94 -32.19
C PHE A 44 -15.15 -47.57 -33.05
N LEU A 45 -16.43 -47.30 -32.74
CA LEU A 45 -17.57 -47.85 -33.49
C LEU A 45 -17.64 -47.25 -34.90
N GLY A 46 -17.43 -45.95 -35.05
CA GLY A 46 -17.49 -45.25 -36.33
C GLY A 46 -16.46 -45.79 -37.33
N TRP A 47 -15.19 -45.88 -36.93
CA TRP A 47 -14.14 -46.41 -37.80
C TRP A 47 -14.23 -47.93 -37.98
N GLY A 48 -14.56 -48.66 -36.91
CA GLY A 48 -14.71 -50.12 -36.96
C GLY A 48 -15.82 -50.57 -37.91
N LEU A 49 -16.99 -49.92 -37.85
CA LEU A 49 -18.13 -50.23 -38.71
C LEU A 49 -17.94 -49.74 -40.16
N SER A 50 -17.31 -48.57 -40.37
CA SER A 50 -17.15 -48.00 -41.72
C SER A 50 -16.02 -48.64 -42.52
N THR A 51 -14.91 -48.99 -41.89
CA THR A 51 -13.71 -49.51 -42.59
C THR A 51 -13.46 -51.00 -42.41
N GLY A 52 -14.10 -51.64 -41.42
CA GLY A 52 -13.86 -53.04 -41.05
C GLY A 52 -12.52 -53.29 -40.33
N HIS A 53 -11.66 -52.27 -40.17
CA HIS A 53 -10.33 -52.40 -39.58
C HIS A 53 -10.34 -52.14 -38.07
N TRP A 54 -10.84 -53.12 -37.31
CA TRP A 54 -11.02 -52.99 -35.86
C TRP A 54 -9.72 -52.70 -35.10
N GLN A 55 -8.56 -53.23 -35.51
CA GLN A 55 -7.29 -52.91 -34.84
C GLN A 55 -6.96 -51.41 -34.93
N ARG A 56 -7.19 -50.78 -36.09
CA ARG A 56 -6.91 -49.35 -36.26
C ARG A 56 -7.90 -48.50 -35.47
N ALA A 57 -9.17 -48.87 -35.49
CA ALA A 57 -10.22 -48.20 -34.70
C ALA A 57 -9.93 -48.22 -33.20
N VAL A 58 -9.37 -49.32 -32.66
CA VAL A 58 -8.90 -49.36 -31.26
C VAL A 58 -7.77 -48.38 -31.01
N LEU A 59 -6.77 -48.31 -31.90
CA LEU A 59 -5.64 -47.40 -31.74
C LEU A 59 -6.07 -45.93 -31.76
N ASP A 60 -6.98 -45.56 -32.66
CA ASP A 60 -7.49 -44.18 -32.76
C ASP A 60 -8.33 -43.81 -31.53
N ALA A 61 -9.16 -44.75 -31.03
CA ALA A 61 -9.90 -44.56 -29.77
C ALA A 61 -8.97 -44.42 -28.55
N VAL A 62 -7.89 -45.22 -28.47
CA VAL A 62 -6.87 -45.07 -27.42
C VAL A 62 -6.17 -43.72 -27.56
N ALA A 63 -5.86 -43.26 -28.77
CA ALA A 63 -5.27 -41.94 -28.98
C ALA A 63 -6.17 -40.81 -28.48
N VAL A 64 -7.49 -40.90 -28.70
CA VAL A 64 -8.48 -39.96 -28.14
C VAL A 64 -8.44 -39.95 -26.60
N LEU A 65 -8.41 -41.12 -25.96
CA LEU A 65 -8.33 -41.20 -24.50
C LEU A 65 -7.03 -40.63 -23.94
N VAL A 66 -5.91 -40.93 -24.60
CA VAL A 66 -4.57 -40.45 -24.21
C VAL A 66 -4.52 -38.93 -24.30
N ILE A 67 -4.90 -38.34 -25.44
CA ILE A 67 -4.77 -36.88 -25.65
C ILE A 67 -5.80 -36.06 -24.85
N ALA A 68 -6.91 -36.67 -24.45
CA ALA A 68 -7.95 -35.96 -23.72
C ALA A 68 -7.57 -35.59 -22.28
N TYR A 69 -6.63 -36.30 -21.66
CA TYR A 69 -6.23 -36.06 -20.27
C TYR A 69 -5.26 -34.87 -20.17
N PRO A 70 -5.66 -33.71 -19.59
CA PRO A 70 -4.85 -32.51 -19.66
C PRO A 70 -3.79 -32.46 -18.55
N CYS A 71 -2.64 -33.10 -18.76
CA CYS A 71 -1.54 -33.07 -17.78
C CYS A 71 -1.06 -31.64 -17.46
N ALA A 72 -1.03 -30.77 -18.46
CA ALA A 72 -0.58 -29.39 -18.33
C ALA A 72 -1.56 -28.49 -17.54
N LEU A 73 -2.84 -28.86 -17.47
CA LEU A 73 -3.87 -28.10 -16.75
C LEU A 73 -3.59 -28.08 -15.25
N GLY A 74 -3.16 -29.22 -14.68
CA GLY A 74 -2.78 -29.32 -13.28
C GLY A 74 -1.52 -28.51 -12.92
N LEU A 75 -0.67 -28.18 -13.90
CA LEU A 75 0.55 -27.41 -13.70
C LEU A 75 0.38 -25.91 -13.97
N ALA A 76 -0.61 -25.52 -14.79
CA ALA A 76 -0.78 -24.16 -15.29
C ALA A 76 -0.82 -23.10 -14.19
N THR A 77 -1.72 -23.28 -13.23
CA THR A 77 -1.92 -22.35 -12.11
C THR A 77 -0.80 -22.41 -11.07
N PRO A 78 -0.43 -23.57 -10.48
CA PRO A 78 0.59 -23.61 -9.43
C PRO A 78 1.96 -23.16 -9.92
N THR A 79 2.33 -23.43 -11.18
CA THR A 79 3.62 -22.98 -11.73
C THR A 79 3.65 -21.45 -11.89
N ALA A 80 2.59 -20.86 -12.45
CA ALA A 80 2.51 -19.41 -12.61
C ALA A 80 2.48 -18.71 -11.25
N LEU A 81 1.72 -19.24 -10.28
CA LEU A 81 1.65 -18.72 -8.93
C LEU A 81 3.01 -18.78 -8.23
N MET A 82 3.67 -19.95 -8.22
CA MET A 82 4.97 -20.15 -7.58
C MET A 82 6.05 -19.23 -8.16
N VAL A 83 6.10 -19.10 -9.50
CA VAL A 83 7.07 -18.19 -10.14
C VAL A 83 6.70 -16.74 -9.86
N GLY A 84 5.41 -16.38 -9.93
CA GLY A 84 4.91 -15.03 -9.70
C GLY A 84 5.19 -14.54 -8.28
N THR A 85 4.81 -15.30 -7.26
CA THR A 85 5.05 -14.96 -5.85
C THR A 85 6.55 -14.99 -5.52
N GLY A 86 7.33 -15.92 -6.10
CA GLY A 86 8.78 -15.96 -5.93
C GLY A 86 9.52 -14.78 -6.58
N VAL A 87 8.98 -14.20 -7.67
CA VAL A 87 9.49 -12.96 -8.25
C VAL A 87 9.05 -11.75 -7.43
N ALA A 88 7.77 -11.68 -7.04
CA ALA A 88 7.24 -10.63 -6.17
C ALA A 88 8.04 -10.52 -4.86
N GLY A 89 8.31 -11.65 -4.21
CA GLY A 89 9.08 -11.71 -2.96
C GLY A 89 10.50 -11.17 -3.10
N ARG A 90 11.17 -11.40 -4.23
CA ARG A 90 12.49 -10.79 -4.53
C ARG A 90 12.44 -9.27 -4.68
N HIS A 91 11.26 -8.73 -4.98
CA HIS A 91 10.99 -7.29 -5.02
C HIS A 91 10.32 -6.79 -3.72
N GLY A 92 10.35 -7.57 -2.65
CA GLY A 92 9.81 -7.18 -1.34
C GLY A 92 8.29 -7.14 -1.29
N ILE A 93 7.60 -7.91 -2.13
CA ILE A 93 6.14 -8.05 -2.13
C ILE A 93 5.82 -9.50 -1.76
N LEU A 94 5.30 -9.71 -0.55
CA LEU A 94 4.88 -11.01 -0.07
C LEU A 94 3.39 -11.19 -0.32
N ILE A 95 3.04 -12.21 -1.09
CA ILE A 95 1.66 -12.57 -1.41
C ILE A 95 1.38 -13.89 -0.69
N LYS A 96 0.40 -13.92 0.22
CA LYS A 96 0.18 -15.06 1.12
C LYS A 96 -0.41 -16.28 0.42
N ASP A 97 -1.37 -16.05 -0.47
CA ASP A 97 -2.12 -17.10 -1.12
C ASP A 97 -2.56 -16.69 -2.53
N ALA A 98 -3.13 -17.65 -3.27
CA ALA A 98 -3.59 -17.47 -4.63
C ALA A 98 -4.79 -16.50 -4.73
N GLU A 99 -5.62 -16.47 -3.69
CA GLU A 99 -6.82 -15.63 -3.67
C GLU A 99 -6.45 -14.15 -3.62
N ALA A 100 -5.52 -13.77 -2.75
CA ALA A 100 -5.00 -12.40 -2.67
C ALA A 100 -4.45 -11.92 -4.02
N LEU A 101 -3.71 -12.79 -4.74
CA LEU A 101 -3.19 -12.49 -6.08
C LEU A 101 -4.30 -12.30 -7.12
N GLU A 102 -5.30 -13.18 -7.10
CA GLU A 102 -6.41 -13.12 -8.06
C GLU A 102 -7.29 -11.90 -7.87
N ILE A 103 -7.57 -11.53 -6.62
CA ILE A 103 -8.34 -10.33 -6.30
C ILE A 103 -7.54 -9.08 -6.70
N ALA A 104 -6.25 -9.02 -6.33
CA ALA A 104 -5.39 -7.89 -6.63
C ALA A 104 -5.27 -7.57 -8.14
N HIS A 105 -5.38 -8.57 -9.01
CA HIS A 105 -5.38 -8.35 -10.46
C HIS A 105 -6.50 -7.42 -10.94
N ASP A 106 -7.68 -7.45 -10.31
CA ASP A 106 -8.89 -6.73 -10.76
C ASP A 106 -9.21 -5.49 -9.88
N VAL A 107 -8.29 -5.12 -8.99
CA VAL A 107 -8.39 -3.92 -8.16
C VAL A 107 -8.45 -2.68 -9.05
N SER A 108 -9.48 -1.87 -8.82
CA SER A 108 -9.76 -0.64 -9.56
C SER A 108 -9.87 0.58 -8.66
N VAL A 109 -9.98 0.37 -7.34
CA VAL A 109 -9.94 1.43 -6.32
C VAL A 109 -8.91 1.04 -5.27
N VAL A 110 -8.01 1.95 -4.92
CA VAL A 110 -7.06 1.81 -3.82
C VAL A 110 -7.35 2.88 -2.78
N ALA A 111 -7.80 2.46 -1.60
CA ALA A 111 -7.96 3.30 -0.43
C ALA A 111 -6.67 3.24 0.41
N PHE A 112 -6.03 4.38 0.60
CA PHE A 112 -4.85 4.51 1.44
C PHE A 112 -5.24 5.05 2.81
N ASP A 113 -4.75 4.42 3.87
CA ASP A 113 -4.58 5.13 5.12
C ASP A 113 -3.52 6.24 4.94
N LYS A 114 -3.68 7.36 5.65
CA LYS A 114 -2.73 8.46 5.58
C LYS A 114 -1.47 8.16 6.40
N THR A 115 -1.64 7.92 7.69
CA THR A 115 -0.58 8.05 8.68
C THR A 115 0.22 6.76 8.78
N GLY A 116 1.54 6.84 8.57
CA GLY A 116 2.42 5.65 8.55
C GLY A 116 2.43 4.90 7.22
N THR A 117 1.45 5.16 6.34
CA THR A 117 1.32 4.59 4.99
C THR A 117 1.83 5.57 3.93
N LEU A 118 1.09 6.65 3.65
CA LEU A 118 1.50 7.71 2.71
C LEU A 118 2.46 8.72 3.35
N THR A 119 2.41 8.83 4.68
CA THR A 119 3.33 9.64 5.48
C THR A 119 4.22 8.75 6.35
N GLU A 120 5.29 9.33 6.90
CA GLU A 120 6.16 8.63 7.85
C GLU A 120 5.53 8.48 9.24
N GLY A 121 4.44 9.19 9.54
CA GLY A 121 3.84 9.25 10.87
C GLY A 121 4.77 9.93 11.89
N ARG A 122 5.65 10.81 11.41
CA ARG A 122 6.66 11.50 12.23
C ARG A 122 6.54 13.00 11.98
N PRO A 123 6.31 13.80 13.02
CA PRO A 123 6.21 15.25 12.85
C PRO A 123 7.55 15.82 12.39
N MET A 124 7.47 16.78 11.49
CA MET A 124 8.58 17.57 10.98
C MET A 124 8.24 19.05 11.11
N LEU A 125 9.24 19.87 11.45
CA LEU A 125 9.10 21.32 11.43
C LEU A 125 9.10 21.80 9.96
N VAL A 126 7.97 22.34 9.50
CA VAL A 126 7.74 22.75 8.10
C VAL A 126 7.83 24.26 7.90
N ALA A 127 7.62 25.06 8.96
CA ALA A 127 7.78 26.51 8.90
C ALA A 127 8.27 27.08 10.23
N CYS A 128 9.03 28.16 10.15
CA CYS A 128 9.52 28.94 11.28
C CYS A 128 9.36 30.42 10.87
N VAL A 129 8.44 31.13 11.53
CA VAL A 129 8.09 32.52 11.18
C VAL A 129 8.32 33.39 12.39
N ALA A 130 9.33 34.26 12.31
CA ALA A 130 9.73 35.14 13.40
C ALA A 130 9.11 36.52 13.24
N VAL A 131 8.75 37.15 14.37
CA VAL A 131 8.25 38.54 14.41
C VAL A 131 9.28 39.50 13.83
N ASP A 132 10.55 39.32 14.20
CA ASP A 132 11.67 40.15 13.78
C ASP A 132 12.26 39.76 12.41
N GLY A 133 11.64 38.82 11.69
CA GLY A 133 12.14 38.26 10.43
C GLY A 133 13.33 37.29 10.55
N HIS A 134 13.90 37.08 11.74
CA HIS A 134 15.09 36.24 11.93
C HIS A 134 14.73 34.79 12.26
N ALA A 135 14.19 34.06 11.28
CA ALA A 135 13.76 32.66 11.45
C ALA A 135 14.85 31.71 11.98
N ALA A 136 16.13 31.96 11.65
CA ALA A 136 17.26 31.18 12.16
C ALA A 136 17.47 31.37 13.68
N ARG A 137 17.28 32.59 14.18
CA ARG A 137 17.35 32.91 15.61
C ARG A 137 16.17 32.27 16.34
N LEU A 138 14.96 32.38 15.78
CA LEU A 138 13.77 31.74 16.33
C LEU A 138 13.93 30.21 16.44
N LEU A 139 14.47 29.57 15.40
CA LEU A 139 14.75 28.14 15.39
C LEU A 139 15.76 27.75 16.48
N ALA A 140 16.85 28.52 16.63
CA ALA A 140 17.87 28.28 17.65
C ALA A 140 17.29 28.40 19.08
N LEU A 141 16.49 29.43 19.33
CA LEU A 141 15.82 29.62 20.63
C LEU A 141 14.80 28.53 20.91
N THR A 142 13.99 28.15 19.91
CA THR A 142 13.01 27.07 20.07
C THR A 142 13.71 25.73 20.32
N ALA A 143 14.82 25.46 19.65
CA ALA A 143 15.64 24.28 19.89
C ALA A 143 16.23 24.26 21.31
N ALA A 144 16.70 25.40 21.81
CA ALA A 144 17.20 25.53 23.18
C ALA A 144 16.08 25.25 24.21
N VAL A 145 14.90 25.83 24.03
CA VAL A 145 13.74 25.58 24.91
C VAL A 145 13.22 24.14 24.83
N GLN A 146 13.53 23.41 23.76
CA GLN A 146 13.07 22.02 23.54
C GLN A 146 14.16 20.96 23.80
N SER A 147 15.40 21.34 24.12
CA SER A 147 16.55 20.44 24.20
C SER A 147 16.41 19.26 25.17
N GLY A 148 15.68 19.41 26.27
CA GLY A 148 15.42 18.37 27.26
C GLY A 148 14.04 17.72 27.16
N SER A 149 13.24 18.06 26.14
CA SER A 149 11.91 17.48 25.94
C SER A 149 11.97 16.19 25.12
N THR A 150 11.27 15.16 25.57
CA THR A 150 11.13 13.87 24.85
C THR A 150 9.99 13.86 23.84
N HIS A 151 9.21 14.94 23.76
CA HIS A 151 8.03 15.04 22.90
C HIS A 151 8.38 14.93 21.40
N PRO A 152 7.58 14.26 20.56
CA PRO A 152 7.84 14.14 19.12
C PRO A 152 8.08 15.48 18.40
N LEU A 153 7.30 16.52 18.73
CA LEU A 153 7.51 17.88 18.17
C LEU A 153 8.84 18.50 18.58
N ALA A 154 9.32 18.25 19.81
CA ALA A 154 10.62 18.73 20.27
C ALA A 154 11.75 18.09 19.45
N ARG A 155 11.66 16.77 19.21
CA ARG A 155 12.61 16.06 18.35
C ARG A 155 12.63 16.64 16.93
N ALA A 156 11.47 17.00 16.37
CA ALA A 156 11.38 17.61 15.05
C ALA A 156 12.15 18.94 14.96
N VAL A 157 12.02 19.81 15.97
CA VAL A 157 12.77 21.07 16.07
C VAL A 157 14.28 20.79 16.17
N LEU A 158 14.69 19.88 17.05
CA LEU A 158 16.11 19.56 17.25
C LEU A 158 16.76 18.95 16.00
N VAL A 159 16.04 18.12 15.24
CA VAL A 159 16.51 17.59 13.96
C VAL A 159 16.72 18.72 12.95
N MET A 160 15.77 19.65 12.84
CA MET A 160 15.90 20.80 11.93
C MET A 160 17.01 21.77 12.35
N ALA A 161 17.20 22.01 13.65
CA ALA A 161 18.29 22.84 14.15
C ALA A 161 19.66 22.21 13.84
N ARG A 162 19.79 20.88 13.93
CA ARG A 162 21.02 20.16 13.56
C ARG A 162 21.28 20.19 12.05
N SER A 163 20.25 19.97 11.22
CA SER A 163 20.40 19.95 9.76
C SER A 163 20.79 21.32 9.20
N THR A 164 20.25 22.40 9.79
CA THR A 164 20.57 23.79 9.43
C THR A 164 21.83 24.34 10.13
N ARG A 165 22.47 23.53 10.99
CA ARG A 165 23.62 23.93 11.83
C ARG A 165 23.34 25.20 12.64
N ALA A 166 22.12 25.33 13.16
CA ALA A 166 21.73 26.45 14.00
C ALA A 166 22.62 26.52 15.26
N ARG A 167 23.03 27.74 15.64
CA ARG A 167 23.79 27.97 16.86
C ARG A 167 22.84 27.97 18.06
N VAL A 168 22.54 26.77 18.56
CA VAL A 168 21.62 26.60 19.70
C VAL A 168 22.28 27.12 20.99
N PRO A 169 21.72 28.15 21.64
CA PRO A 169 22.24 28.65 22.92
C PRO A 169 22.02 27.63 24.05
N PRO A 170 22.81 27.71 25.14
CA PRO A 170 22.58 26.88 26.31
C PRO A 170 21.26 27.25 27.00
N ALA A 171 20.52 26.23 27.44
CA ALA A 171 19.29 26.37 28.20
C ALA A 171 19.40 25.69 29.56
N SER A 172 18.76 26.26 30.58
CA SER A 172 18.72 25.78 31.96
C SER A 172 17.30 25.86 32.54
N ALA A 173 17.08 25.21 33.69
CA ALA A 173 15.80 25.21 34.42
C ALA A 173 14.57 24.88 33.54
N GLN A 174 14.75 23.89 32.65
CA GLN A 174 13.73 23.45 31.71
C GLN A 174 12.61 22.71 32.44
N ARG A 175 11.36 23.14 32.23
CA ARG A 175 10.18 22.56 32.87
C ARG A 175 9.03 22.38 31.88
N ALA A 176 8.35 21.24 31.98
CA ALA A 176 7.09 21.05 31.30
C ALA A 176 6.00 21.87 32.00
N VAL A 177 5.22 22.62 31.24
CA VAL A 177 4.04 23.34 31.71
C VAL A 177 2.82 22.55 31.23
N PRO A 178 2.10 21.84 32.12
CA PRO A 178 0.96 21.01 31.74
C PRO A 178 -0.06 21.78 30.90
N GLY A 179 -0.44 21.21 29.76
CA GLY A 179 -1.40 21.81 28.83
C GLY A 179 -0.92 23.05 28.07
N LYS A 180 0.30 23.53 28.33
CA LYS A 180 0.85 24.73 27.67
C LYS A 180 2.14 24.48 26.92
N GLY A 181 2.97 23.49 27.28
CA GLY A 181 4.18 23.15 26.54
C GLY A 181 5.43 23.11 27.42
N VAL A 182 6.50 23.78 27.03
CA VAL A 182 7.80 23.75 27.73
C VAL A 182 8.31 25.17 27.95
N ALA A 183 8.90 25.43 29.11
CA ALA A 183 9.59 26.68 29.42
C ALA A 183 11.04 26.39 29.81
N ALA A 184 11.96 27.27 29.45
CA ALA A 184 13.37 27.19 29.82
C ALA A 184 13.99 28.58 29.92
N HIS A 185 15.03 28.71 30.73
CA HIS A 185 15.90 29.88 30.71
C HIS A 185 16.97 29.69 29.65
N VAL A 186 17.04 30.60 28.69
CA VAL A 186 17.98 30.54 27.57
C VAL A 186 18.97 31.69 27.70
N SER A 187 20.25 31.37 27.88
CA SER A 187 21.29 32.39 27.96
C SER A 187 21.72 32.80 26.54
N PRO A 188 22.09 34.07 26.31
CA PRO A 188 22.62 34.50 25.02
C PRO A 188 23.90 33.71 24.65
N PRO A 189 24.21 33.57 23.34
CA PRO A 189 25.45 32.94 22.89
C PRO A 189 26.67 33.58 23.56
N ALA A 190 27.64 32.77 23.99
CA ALA A 190 28.84 33.28 24.63
C ALA A 190 29.66 34.15 23.66
N ASP A 191 29.62 35.48 23.85
CA ASP A 191 30.59 36.40 23.26
C ASP A 191 31.78 36.53 24.21
N PRO A 192 33.03 36.23 23.79
CA PRO A 192 34.23 36.40 24.63
C PRO A 192 34.44 37.83 25.17
N ARG A 193 33.68 38.83 24.69
CA ARG A 193 33.72 40.22 25.14
C ARG A 193 32.72 40.57 26.24
N THR A 194 31.77 39.69 26.57
CA THR A 194 30.74 39.94 27.59
C THR A 194 31.01 39.20 28.89
N THR A 195 30.82 39.87 30.02
CA THR A 195 30.96 39.28 31.37
C THR A 195 29.82 38.30 31.66
N ALA A 196 30.04 37.35 32.58
CA ALA A 196 29.01 36.39 32.98
C ALA A 196 27.74 37.08 33.53
N GLU A 197 27.90 38.20 34.23
CA GLU A 197 26.78 39.03 34.72
C GLU A 197 26.00 39.71 33.59
N ALA A 198 26.68 40.25 32.57
CA ALA A 198 26.03 40.83 31.40
C ALA A 198 25.26 39.77 30.58
N ARG A 199 25.79 38.54 30.50
CA ARG A 199 25.09 37.41 29.86
C ARG A 199 23.87 36.93 30.64
N LEU A 200 23.89 37.03 31.97
CA LEU A 200 22.75 36.70 32.81
C LEU A 200 21.65 37.78 32.70
N ALA A 201 22.04 39.05 32.53
CA ALA A 201 21.12 40.17 32.32
C ALA A 201 20.40 40.12 30.95
N GLU A 202 21.03 39.54 29.93
CA GLU A 202 20.44 39.28 28.61
C GLU A 202 19.76 37.91 28.49
N ALA A 203 19.76 37.09 29.55
CA ALA A 203 19.13 35.78 29.52
C ALA A 203 17.60 35.92 29.46
N ILE A 204 17.00 35.21 28.51
CA ILE A 204 15.57 35.24 28.27
C ILE A 204 14.94 33.98 28.88
N THR A 205 13.86 34.14 29.62
CA THR A 205 12.98 33.02 29.99
C THR A 205 12.03 32.81 28.82
N ALA A 206 12.28 31.80 27.98
CA ALA A 206 11.44 31.53 26.82
C ALA A 206 10.51 30.34 27.09
N SER A 207 9.25 30.47 26.68
CA SER A 207 8.27 29.39 26.71
C SER A 207 7.80 29.07 25.29
N VAL A 208 7.90 27.79 24.93
CA VAL A 208 7.19 27.26 23.77
C VAL A 208 5.80 26.86 24.22
N ILE A 209 4.82 27.60 23.73
CA ILE A 209 3.41 27.30 23.94
C ILE A 209 2.94 26.37 22.82
N MET A 210 2.68 25.09 23.14
CA MET A 210 2.07 24.15 22.22
C MET A 210 0.55 24.38 22.25
N SER A 211 0.00 25.04 21.23
CA SER A 211 -1.46 25.24 21.17
C SER A 211 -2.14 23.93 20.84
N ALA A 212 -2.86 23.37 21.82
CA ALA A 212 -4.02 22.54 21.56
C ALA A 212 -5.16 23.43 21.02
N ARG A 213 -5.90 22.91 20.02
CA ARG A 213 -7.14 23.46 19.44
C ARG A 213 -7.87 24.43 20.39
N GLN A 214 -7.72 25.73 20.17
CA GLN A 214 -8.69 26.76 20.57
C GLN A 214 -8.31 28.10 19.91
N SER A 215 -8.67 28.22 18.63
CA SER A 215 -8.89 29.51 17.95
C SER A 215 -10.20 30.20 18.40
N ALA A 216 -10.79 29.77 19.52
CA ALA A 216 -11.90 30.42 20.18
C ALA A 216 -11.58 30.48 21.68
N GLY A 217 -10.74 31.43 22.10
CA GLY A 217 -10.37 31.53 23.50
C GLY A 217 -9.04 32.19 23.86
N LEU A 218 -8.30 32.79 22.92
CA LEU A 218 -7.45 33.95 23.26
C LEU A 218 -8.34 35.19 23.45
N SER A 219 -9.40 35.03 24.24
CA SER A 219 -10.09 36.13 24.91
C SER A 219 -9.28 36.49 26.16
N PRO A 220 -9.31 37.75 26.62
CA PRO A 220 -8.41 38.33 27.63
C PRO A 220 -8.66 37.77 29.04
N GLY A 221 -8.36 36.48 29.25
CA GLY A 221 -8.62 35.76 30.50
C GLY A 221 -7.64 34.64 30.82
N THR A 222 -6.86 34.15 29.84
CA THR A 222 -5.52 33.64 30.18
C THR A 222 -4.63 34.88 30.21
N GLY A 223 -4.00 35.20 31.35
CA GLY A 223 -3.18 36.41 31.56
C GLY A 223 -1.90 36.46 30.71
N LEU A 224 -2.02 36.16 29.41
CA LEU A 224 -1.03 36.19 28.36
C LEU A 224 -1.66 36.84 27.12
N ALA A 225 -2.45 37.90 27.30
CA ALA A 225 -2.76 38.83 26.22
C ALA A 225 -1.58 39.81 26.13
N PRO A 226 -0.75 39.78 25.07
CA PRO A 226 0.29 40.77 24.88
C PRO A 226 -0.35 42.06 24.33
N GLU A 227 -0.16 43.19 25.02
CA GLU A 227 -0.49 44.51 24.49
C GLU A 227 0.49 44.84 23.35
N GLY A 228 -0.01 45.04 22.12
CA GLY A 228 0.84 45.24 20.94
C GLY A 228 0.13 44.99 19.62
N ASP A 229 -0.88 45.80 19.31
CA ASP A 229 -1.95 45.46 18.37
C ASP A 229 -1.54 45.52 16.87
N GLY A 230 -0.35 46.02 16.54
CA GLY A 230 0.07 46.28 15.14
C GLY A 230 1.02 45.25 14.49
N GLU A 231 1.75 44.44 15.27
CA GLU A 231 2.74 43.47 14.73
C GLU A 231 2.21 42.02 14.72
N LEU A 232 1.04 41.77 15.33
CA LEU A 232 0.47 40.44 15.53
C LEU A 232 -0.44 39.98 14.38
N GLU A 233 -1.07 40.91 13.65
CA GLU A 233 -1.98 40.59 12.54
C GLU A 233 -1.31 39.72 11.46
N PRO A 234 -0.10 40.04 10.95
CA PRO A 234 0.55 39.23 9.91
C PRO A 234 0.90 37.80 10.36
N LEU A 235 1.22 37.62 11.64
CA LEU A 235 1.54 36.30 12.22
C LEU A 235 0.29 35.47 12.49
N SER A 236 -0.80 36.12 12.89
CA SER A 236 -2.10 35.48 13.06
C SER A 236 -2.65 34.99 11.71
N ASP A 237 -2.53 35.82 10.67
CA ASP A 237 -2.90 35.45 9.30
C ASP A 237 -2.06 34.27 8.83
N ARG A 238 -0.74 34.33 9.03
CA ARG A 238 0.15 33.23 8.64
C ARG A 238 -0.10 31.95 9.42
N ALA A 239 -0.43 32.04 10.71
CA ALA A 239 -0.83 30.89 11.52
C ALA A 239 -2.12 30.27 10.96
N THR A 240 -3.10 31.09 10.60
CA THR A 240 -4.38 30.68 10.04
C THR A 240 -4.19 29.96 8.70
N GLU A 241 -3.35 30.51 7.81
CA GLU A 241 -2.98 29.86 6.55
C GLU A 241 -2.33 28.49 6.76
N LEU A 242 -1.37 28.41 7.69
CA LEU A 242 -0.68 27.15 7.99
C LEU A 242 -1.62 26.14 8.67
N GLN A 243 -2.54 26.59 9.51
CA GLN A 243 -3.59 25.74 10.09
C GLN A 243 -4.59 25.25 9.04
N ALA A 244 -4.93 26.09 8.05
CA ALA A 244 -5.75 25.69 6.91
C ALA A 244 -5.07 24.61 6.04
N LEU A 245 -3.74 24.56 6.04
CA LEU A 245 -2.95 23.45 5.48
C LEU A 245 -2.79 22.27 6.45
N GLY A 246 -3.52 22.30 7.57
CA GLY A 246 -3.53 21.27 8.61
C GLY A 246 -2.22 21.09 9.35
N ARG A 247 -1.45 22.17 9.50
CA ARG A 247 -0.22 22.19 10.29
C ARG A 247 -0.54 22.45 11.76
N THR A 248 0.17 21.77 12.65
CA THR A 248 0.11 22.05 14.08
C THR A 248 0.99 23.26 14.36
N ILE A 249 0.46 24.29 15.03
CA ILE A 249 1.21 25.52 15.34
C ILE A 249 1.64 25.50 16.80
N SER A 250 2.90 25.84 17.06
CA SER A 250 3.38 26.21 18.38
C SER A 250 3.98 27.60 18.34
N TRP A 251 3.79 28.33 19.44
CA TRP A 251 4.25 29.72 19.58
C TRP A 251 5.48 29.75 20.48
N LEU A 252 6.42 30.65 20.20
CA LEU A 252 7.52 30.95 21.11
C LEU A 252 7.31 32.35 21.66
N ALA A 253 7.30 32.48 22.99
CA ALA A 253 7.22 33.76 23.68
C ALA A 253 8.35 33.88 24.71
N ASP A 254 8.85 35.09 24.85
CA ASP A 254 9.66 35.54 25.98
C ASP A 254 8.73 35.91 27.14
N VAL A 255 8.95 35.32 28.31
CA VAL A 255 8.18 35.52 29.54
C VAL A 255 9.06 36.02 30.69
N SER A 256 10.19 36.67 30.38
CA SER A 256 11.12 37.23 31.38
C SER A 256 10.66 38.57 31.96
N GLY A 257 9.89 39.36 31.22
CA GLY A 257 9.36 40.65 31.65
C GLY A 257 7.97 40.58 32.29
N ASP A 258 7.44 41.74 32.71
CA ASP A 258 6.10 41.86 33.32
C ASP A 258 4.96 41.43 32.37
N ALA A 259 5.18 41.54 31.05
CA ALA A 259 4.27 41.06 30.01
C ALA A 259 4.99 40.10 29.05
N PRO A 260 4.33 39.02 28.60
CA PRO A 260 4.90 38.09 27.65
C PRO A 260 5.09 38.76 26.27
N LYS A 261 6.27 38.62 25.67
CA LYS A 261 6.55 39.10 24.31
C LYS A 261 6.60 37.93 23.34
N LEU A 262 5.73 37.94 22.33
CA LEU A 262 5.77 36.93 21.28
C LEU A 262 7.04 37.08 20.43
N LEU A 263 7.74 35.98 20.16
CA LEU A 263 8.94 35.95 19.32
C LEU A 263 8.64 35.38 17.92
N GLY A 264 7.64 34.52 17.80
CA GLY A 264 7.18 33.97 16.53
C GLY A 264 6.44 32.64 16.68
N LEU A 265 6.23 31.98 15.54
CA LEU A 265 5.57 30.67 15.46
C LEU A 265 6.44 29.65 14.73
N VAL A 266 6.21 28.38 15.09
CA VAL A 266 6.74 27.21 14.42
C VAL A 266 5.58 26.31 14.03
N ALA A 267 5.60 25.80 12.79
CA ALA A 267 4.55 24.93 12.28
C ALA A 267 5.10 23.53 12.02
N PHE A 268 4.33 22.53 12.40
CA PHE A 268 4.64 21.13 12.24
C PHE A 268 3.69 20.49 11.25
N GLY A 269 4.24 19.65 10.38
CA GLY A 269 3.50 18.81 9.46
C GLY A 269 3.97 17.37 9.57
N ASP A 270 3.25 16.47 8.90
CA ASP A 270 3.74 15.12 8.68
C ASP A 270 4.52 15.06 7.37
N ARG A 271 5.61 14.29 7.36
CA ARG A 271 6.44 14.14 6.18
C ARG A 271 5.81 13.09 5.27
N LEU A 272 5.65 13.42 3.98
CA LEU A 272 5.31 12.42 2.97
C LEU A 272 6.42 11.38 2.91
N ARG A 273 6.01 10.12 2.76
CA ARG A 273 6.94 9.02 2.53
C ARG A 273 7.54 9.17 1.13
N ASP A 274 8.85 8.92 1.01
CA ASP A 274 9.52 8.90 -0.29
C ASP A 274 8.82 7.91 -1.23
N GLY A 275 8.52 8.33 -2.47
CA GLY A 275 7.79 7.49 -3.43
C GLY A 275 6.26 7.57 -3.34
N ALA A 276 5.67 8.28 -2.37
CA ALA A 276 4.21 8.35 -2.21
C ALA A 276 3.53 9.06 -3.39
N ILE A 277 4.10 10.17 -3.87
CA ILE A 277 3.58 10.91 -5.03
C ILE A 277 3.64 10.02 -6.28
N GLU A 278 4.78 9.37 -6.51
CA GLU A 278 4.98 8.49 -7.67
C GLU A 278 4.07 7.27 -7.64
N ALA A 279 3.80 6.72 -6.44
CA ALA A 279 2.88 5.61 -6.28
C ALA A 279 1.44 6.00 -6.69
N VAL A 280 0.96 7.15 -6.21
CA VAL A 280 -0.38 7.66 -6.55
C VAL A 280 -0.47 7.96 -8.05
N GLN A 281 0.53 8.65 -8.61
CA GLN A 281 0.58 8.95 -10.05
C GLN A 281 0.59 7.68 -10.90
N GLN A 282 1.35 6.64 -10.53
CA GLN A 282 1.38 5.38 -11.25
C GLN A 282 0.03 4.66 -11.19
N LEU A 283 -0.63 4.64 -10.03
CA LEU A 283 -1.96 4.05 -9.89
C LEU A 283 -2.99 4.79 -10.76
N GLN A 284 -2.96 6.12 -10.76
CA GLN A 284 -3.84 6.94 -11.60
C GLN A 284 -3.55 6.73 -13.10
N ALA A 285 -2.28 6.59 -13.50
CA ALA A 285 -1.88 6.25 -14.86
C ALA A 285 -2.40 4.86 -15.28
N ASP A 286 -2.41 3.90 -14.35
CA ASP A 286 -3.02 2.58 -14.50
C ASP A 286 -4.56 2.61 -14.47
N ARG A 287 -5.17 3.80 -14.33
CA ARG A 287 -6.62 4.06 -14.19
C ARG A 287 -7.23 3.42 -12.94
N VAL A 288 -6.44 3.32 -11.88
CA VAL A 288 -6.89 2.93 -10.55
C VAL A 288 -7.28 4.20 -9.79
N ARG A 289 -8.51 4.27 -9.31
CA ARG A 289 -9.00 5.39 -8.49
C ARG A 289 -8.32 5.33 -7.13
N THR A 290 -7.75 6.44 -6.69
CA THR A 290 -7.08 6.56 -5.39
C THR A 290 -7.98 7.32 -4.42
N VAL A 291 -8.17 6.77 -3.22
CA VAL A 291 -8.94 7.38 -2.12
C VAL A 291 -8.02 7.46 -0.90
N MET A 292 -8.13 8.52 -0.11
CA MET A 292 -7.39 8.62 1.16
C MET A 292 -8.35 8.63 2.35
N ILE A 293 -8.01 7.86 3.38
CA ILE A 293 -8.74 7.76 4.65
C ILE A 293 -7.80 8.22 5.77
N SER A 294 -8.29 9.07 6.67
CA SER A 294 -7.51 9.56 7.79
C SER A 294 -8.38 9.85 9.01
N GLY A 295 -7.84 9.59 10.20
CA GLY A 295 -8.42 10.07 11.47
C GLY A 295 -8.04 11.50 11.82
N ASP A 296 -7.15 12.13 11.05
CA ASP A 296 -6.73 13.50 11.30
C ASP A 296 -7.80 14.50 10.87
N GLY A 297 -7.69 15.72 11.40
CA GLY A 297 -8.57 16.83 11.05
C GLY A 297 -8.59 17.11 9.54
N ARG A 298 -9.75 17.55 9.04
CA ARG A 298 -10.02 17.75 7.61
C ARG A 298 -8.94 18.52 6.86
N ALA A 299 -8.50 19.66 7.40
CA ALA A 299 -7.45 20.50 6.82
C ALA A 299 -6.12 19.74 6.60
N SER A 300 -5.76 18.84 7.52
CA SER A 300 -4.52 18.04 7.43
C SER A 300 -4.62 16.94 6.42
N ALA A 301 -5.77 16.27 6.35
CA ALA A 301 -6.04 15.26 5.35
C ALA A 301 -6.07 15.88 3.96
N GLU A 302 -6.86 16.93 3.73
CA GLU A 302 -6.97 17.60 2.42
C GLU A 302 -5.64 18.20 1.96
N GLY A 303 -4.86 18.80 2.86
CA GLY A 303 -3.53 19.33 2.54
C GLY A 303 -2.54 18.24 2.06
N VAL A 304 -2.56 17.05 2.66
CA VAL A 304 -1.75 15.91 2.20
C VAL A 304 -2.28 15.36 0.87
N ALA A 305 -3.61 15.26 0.71
CA ALA A 305 -4.23 14.75 -0.49
C ALA A 305 -3.90 15.62 -1.71
N HIS A 306 -3.95 16.94 -1.54
CA HIS A 306 -3.62 17.91 -2.57
C HIS A 306 -2.17 17.74 -3.06
N LEU A 307 -1.21 17.54 -2.15
CA LEU A 307 0.19 17.28 -2.51
C LEU A 307 0.38 15.97 -3.28
N LEU A 308 -0.45 14.97 -3.00
CA LEU A 308 -0.42 13.67 -3.66
C LEU A 308 -1.25 13.62 -4.95
N GLY A 309 -2.11 14.61 -5.20
CA GLY A 309 -3.08 14.60 -6.30
C GLY A 309 -4.25 13.64 -6.08
N ILE A 310 -4.64 13.39 -4.82
CA ILE A 310 -5.80 12.56 -4.47
C ILE A 310 -7.03 13.46 -4.31
N GLU A 311 -8.06 13.25 -5.13
CA GLU A 311 -9.28 14.05 -5.13
C GLU A 311 -10.27 13.66 -4.03
N GLU A 312 -10.31 12.38 -3.66
CA GLU A 312 -11.28 11.86 -2.70
C GLU A 312 -10.63 11.57 -1.34
N VAL A 313 -11.13 12.27 -0.32
CA VAL A 313 -10.58 12.23 1.04
C VAL A 313 -11.70 12.04 2.05
N HIS A 314 -11.53 11.07 2.92
CA HIS A 314 -12.38 10.84 4.10
C HIS A 314 -11.55 11.15 5.35
N ALA A 315 -11.82 12.30 5.96
CA ALA A 315 -11.10 12.80 7.14
C ALA A 315 -11.89 12.58 8.44
N GLU A 316 -11.23 12.72 9.58
CA GLU A 316 -11.82 12.55 10.93
C GLU A 316 -12.49 11.18 11.14
N VAL A 317 -12.03 10.14 10.44
CA VAL A 317 -12.58 8.78 10.51
C VAL A 317 -12.00 8.04 11.72
N LEU A 318 -12.87 7.57 12.62
CA LEU A 318 -12.44 6.80 13.79
C LEU A 318 -11.93 5.40 13.38
N PRO A 319 -11.01 4.77 14.14
CA PRO A 319 -10.49 3.45 13.81
C PRO A 319 -11.57 2.38 13.56
N GLY A 320 -12.66 2.39 14.34
CA GLY A 320 -13.78 1.46 14.16
C GLY A 320 -14.62 1.73 12.89
N GLU A 321 -14.63 2.98 12.42
CA GLU A 321 -15.38 3.41 11.23
C GLU A 321 -14.59 3.19 9.93
N LYS A 322 -13.26 3.05 10.00
CA LYS A 322 -12.45 2.72 8.81
C LYS A 322 -12.90 1.42 8.14
N ALA A 323 -13.29 0.42 8.93
CA ALA A 323 -13.76 -0.85 8.41
C ALA A 323 -15.12 -0.75 7.71
N SER A 324 -16.06 0.02 8.27
CA SER A 324 -17.37 0.25 7.64
C SER A 324 -17.22 1.09 6.38
N LEU A 325 -16.31 2.06 6.35
CA LEU A 325 -15.99 2.83 5.16
C LEU A 325 -15.34 1.96 4.06
N ALA A 326 -14.39 1.09 4.41
CA ALA A 326 -13.82 0.15 3.45
C ALA A 326 -14.90 -0.80 2.88
N ALA A 327 -15.82 -1.27 3.72
CA ALA A 327 -16.96 -2.09 3.29
C ALA A 327 -17.97 -1.32 2.41
N SER A 328 -18.22 -0.04 2.70
CA SER A 328 -19.12 0.79 1.89
C SER A 328 -18.51 1.14 0.54
N LEU A 329 -17.20 1.44 0.49
CA LEU A 329 -16.47 1.60 -0.77
C LEU A 329 -16.56 0.31 -1.59
N ARG A 330 -16.39 -0.85 -0.96
CA ARG A 330 -16.53 -2.16 -1.62
C ARG A 330 -17.95 -2.40 -2.15
N SER A 331 -19.00 -2.06 -1.39
CA SER A 331 -20.38 -2.28 -1.84
C SER A 331 -20.77 -1.34 -2.97
N LEU A 332 -20.40 -0.06 -2.90
CA LEU A 332 -20.61 0.93 -3.96
C LEU A 332 -19.85 0.56 -5.23
N ALA A 333 -18.60 0.11 -5.07
CA ALA A 333 -17.78 -0.41 -6.15
C ALA A 333 -18.41 -1.67 -6.78
N GLY A 334 -18.92 -2.60 -5.97
CA GLY A 334 -19.58 -3.81 -6.44
C GLY A 334 -20.88 -3.56 -7.21
N ALA A 335 -21.61 -2.48 -6.92
CA ALA A 335 -22.80 -2.07 -7.66
C ALA A 335 -22.48 -1.44 -9.03
N ALA A 336 -21.28 -0.90 -9.19
CA ALA A 336 -20.79 -0.36 -10.44
C ALA A 336 -20.08 -1.46 -11.27
N HIS A 337 -20.36 -1.50 -12.56
CA HIS A 337 -19.74 -2.45 -13.48
C HIS A 337 -18.52 -1.78 -14.14
N GLY A 338 -17.33 -2.36 -13.95
CA GLY A 338 -16.12 -1.92 -14.61
C GLY A 338 -16.13 -2.20 -16.12
N ARG A 339 -14.99 -1.95 -16.80
CA ARG A 339 -14.79 -2.04 -18.27
C ARG A 339 -15.23 -3.36 -18.93
N HIS A 340 -15.53 -4.41 -18.16
CA HIS A 340 -15.93 -5.73 -18.63
C HIS A 340 -17.12 -6.33 -17.85
N HIS A 341 -18.02 -5.51 -17.31
CA HIS A 341 -19.15 -6.00 -16.48
C HIS A 341 -18.69 -6.82 -15.24
N ARG A 342 -17.53 -6.46 -14.68
CA ARG A 342 -17.02 -7.05 -13.45
C ARG A 342 -17.24 -6.08 -12.28
N PRO A 343 -17.49 -6.59 -11.06
CA PRO A 343 -17.57 -5.77 -9.87
C PRO A 343 -16.24 -5.05 -9.65
N ILE A 344 -16.28 -3.74 -9.41
CA ILE A 344 -15.08 -2.97 -9.08
C ILE A 344 -14.55 -3.50 -7.73
N ARG A 345 -13.27 -3.88 -7.69
CA ARG A 345 -12.61 -4.37 -6.48
C ARG A 345 -11.86 -3.25 -5.78
N VAL A 346 -11.95 -3.25 -4.45
CA VAL A 346 -11.31 -2.25 -3.58
C VAL A 346 -10.17 -2.88 -2.83
N ALA A 347 -8.98 -2.28 -2.94
CA ALA A 347 -7.85 -2.58 -2.07
C ALA A 347 -7.74 -1.53 -0.97
N MET A 348 -7.48 -1.97 0.27
CA MET A 348 -7.11 -1.08 1.38
C MET A 348 -5.61 -1.22 1.64
N VAL A 349 -4.93 -0.09 1.81
CA VAL A 349 -3.49 -0.02 2.11
C VAL A 349 -3.31 0.64 3.46
N GLY A 350 -2.59 -0.01 4.36
CA GLY A 350 -2.37 0.50 5.72
C GLY A 350 -1.07 -0.01 6.33
N ASP A 351 -0.70 0.54 7.48
CA ASP A 351 0.44 0.04 8.28
C ASP A 351 0.07 -1.21 9.10
N GLY A 352 -1.23 -1.51 9.18
CA GLY A 352 -1.86 -2.64 9.85
C GLY A 352 -1.81 -2.62 11.37
N LEU A 353 -1.36 -1.52 12.00
CA LEU A 353 -1.46 -1.35 13.45
C LEU A 353 -2.89 -0.94 13.85
N ASN A 354 -3.41 0.10 13.20
CA ASN A 354 -4.77 0.62 13.44
C ASN A 354 -5.78 0.20 12.36
N ASP A 355 -5.28 -0.30 11.23
CA ASP A 355 -6.09 -0.52 10.02
C ASP A 355 -6.41 -1.99 9.76
N ALA A 356 -5.99 -2.91 10.63
CA ALA A 356 -6.22 -4.35 10.45
C ALA A 356 -7.70 -4.71 10.17
N PRO A 357 -8.70 -4.14 10.88
CA PRO A 357 -10.11 -4.36 10.55
C PRO A 357 -10.51 -3.85 9.16
N ALA A 358 -9.97 -2.72 8.72
CA ALA A 358 -10.24 -2.14 7.40
C ALA A 358 -9.56 -2.93 6.27
N LEU A 359 -8.33 -3.41 6.50
CA LEU A 359 -7.60 -4.30 5.59
C LEU A 359 -8.38 -5.61 5.34
N ALA A 360 -9.01 -6.16 6.38
CA ALA A 360 -9.83 -7.37 6.27
C ALA A 360 -11.21 -7.13 5.64
N ALA A 361 -11.77 -5.91 5.73
CA ALA A 361 -13.08 -5.57 5.18
C ALA A 361 -13.06 -5.31 3.66
N ALA A 362 -11.92 -4.87 3.12
CA ALA A 362 -11.68 -4.66 1.70
C ALA A 362 -11.66 -5.99 0.92
N ASP A 363 -11.73 -5.95 -0.42
CA ASP A 363 -11.53 -7.15 -1.23
C ASP A 363 -10.07 -7.63 -1.15
N ALA A 364 -9.12 -6.68 -1.13
CA ALA A 364 -7.71 -6.97 -0.94
C ALA A 364 -7.08 -6.04 0.12
N GLY A 365 -6.59 -6.61 1.22
CA GLY A 365 -5.76 -5.89 2.19
C GLY A 365 -4.29 -5.91 1.79
N ILE A 366 -3.64 -4.74 1.76
CA ILE A 366 -2.21 -4.56 1.52
C ILE A 366 -1.58 -3.88 2.75
N ALA A 367 -0.71 -4.58 3.47
CA ALA A 367 0.02 -4.02 4.60
C ALA A 367 1.39 -3.50 4.18
N ILE A 368 1.75 -2.29 4.60
CA ILE A 368 3.12 -1.78 4.49
C ILE A 368 3.87 -2.15 5.76
N ALA A 369 4.98 -2.90 5.64
CA ALA A 369 5.76 -3.32 6.81
C ALA A 369 6.30 -2.11 7.58
N SER A 370 5.74 -1.90 8.78
CA SER A 370 6.16 -0.88 9.75
C SER A 370 6.91 -1.48 10.95
N GLY A 371 7.06 -2.82 11.00
CA GLY A 371 7.80 -3.55 12.04
C GLY A 371 6.94 -4.33 13.05
N THR A 372 5.62 -4.44 12.86
CA THR A 372 4.72 -5.19 13.75
C THR A 372 4.12 -6.44 13.08
N ASP A 373 4.13 -7.58 13.80
CA ASP A 373 3.67 -8.88 13.26
C ASP A 373 2.15 -8.95 13.01
N VAL A 374 1.37 -8.15 13.74
CA VAL A 374 -0.12 -8.16 13.66
C VAL A 374 -0.62 -7.69 12.30
N ALA A 375 -0.01 -6.63 11.77
CA ALA A 375 -0.30 -6.09 10.44
C ALA A 375 -0.07 -7.12 9.33
N MET A 376 1.03 -7.87 9.45
CA MET A 376 1.38 -8.89 8.48
C MET A 376 0.39 -10.05 8.48
N GLN A 377 -0.39 -10.28 9.55
CA GLN A 377 -1.38 -11.36 9.60
C GLN A 377 -2.74 -10.98 8.98
N ALA A 378 -3.12 -9.70 9.01
CA ALA A 378 -4.43 -9.25 8.53
C ALA A 378 -4.53 -9.06 7.00
N ALA A 379 -3.42 -8.73 6.32
CA ALA A 379 -3.42 -8.42 4.88
C ALA A 379 -3.10 -9.63 4.00
N GLY A 380 -3.75 -9.76 2.83
CA GLY A 380 -3.42 -10.81 1.84
C GLY A 380 -2.08 -10.57 1.13
N ILE A 381 -1.66 -9.30 1.07
CA ILE A 381 -0.38 -8.86 0.50
C ILE A 381 0.36 -8.02 1.54
N THR A 382 1.66 -8.26 1.70
CA THR A 382 2.53 -7.51 2.61
C THR A 382 3.72 -6.96 1.85
N LEU A 383 3.96 -5.66 1.95
CA LEU A 383 5.13 -4.98 1.39
C LEU A 383 6.24 -5.01 2.45
N MET A 384 7.33 -5.73 2.18
CA MET A 384 8.43 -5.92 3.13
C MET A 384 9.31 -4.67 3.32
N ARG A 385 9.05 -3.62 2.55
CA ARG A 385 9.73 -2.33 2.63
C ARG A 385 8.67 -1.24 2.77
N PRO A 386 8.98 -0.17 3.51
CA PRO A 386 8.04 0.90 3.72
C PRO A 386 8.10 1.89 2.54
N ASP A 387 7.74 1.39 1.36
CA ASP A 387 7.79 2.06 0.05
C ASP A 387 6.43 1.94 -0.65
N PRO A 388 5.66 3.04 -0.81
CA PRO A 388 4.32 3.01 -1.39
C PRO A 388 4.29 2.58 -2.86
N ARG A 389 5.41 2.72 -3.59
CA ARG A 389 5.49 2.34 -5.02
C ARG A 389 5.22 0.84 -5.22
N LEU A 390 5.54 0.04 -4.21
CA LEU A 390 5.30 -1.40 -4.23
C LEU A 390 3.82 -1.77 -4.28
N VAL A 391 2.91 -0.85 -3.93
CA VAL A 391 1.46 -1.06 -4.10
C VAL A 391 1.13 -1.22 -5.58
N ALA A 392 1.57 -0.29 -6.42
CA ALA A 392 1.36 -0.37 -7.87
C ALA A 392 2.04 -1.60 -8.48
N ASP A 393 3.27 -1.89 -8.07
CA ASP A 393 3.99 -3.09 -8.51
C ASP A 393 3.29 -4.39 -8.10
N ALA A 394 2.68 -4.45 -6.91
CA ALA A 394 1.92 -5.60 -6.44
C ALA A 394 0.67 -5.86 -7.30
N LEU A 395 -0.03 -4.79 -7.72
CA LEU A 395 -1.15 -4.92 -8.64
C LEU A 395 -0.66 -5.35 -10.04
N ASP A 396 0.45 -4.79 -10.53
CA ASP A 396 1.01 -5.15 -11.85
C ASP A 396 1.46 -6.62 -11.93
N ILE A 397 2.24 -7.11 -10.95
CA ILE A 397 2.67 -8.51 -10.94
C ILE A 397 1.47 -9.45 -10.82
N SER A 398 0.44 -9.07 -10.06
CA SER A 398 -0.81 -9.83 -9.95
C SER A 398 -1.53 -9.93 -11.30
N ARG A 399 -1.67 -8.80 -12.03
CA ARG A 399 -2.23 -8.78 -13.40
C ARG A 399 -1.47 -9.69 -14.34
N ARG A 400 -0.13 -9.64 -14.33
CA ARG A 400 0.72 -10.47 -15.22
C ARG A 400 0.66 -11.94 -14.85
N CYS A 401 0.61 -12.27 -13.56
CA CYS A 401 0.47 -13.64 -13.10
C CYS A 401 -0.87 -14.23 -13.55
N VAL A 402 -1.99 -13.51 -13.35
CA VAL A 402 -3.30 -13.96 -13.84
C VAL A 402 -3.35 -14.06 -15.36
N ALA A 403 -2.72 -13.13 -16.09
CA ALA A 403 -2.59 -13.23 -17.55
C ALA A 403 -1.84 -14.50 -17.97
N LYS A 404 -0.78 -14.88 -17.24
CA LYS A 404 -0.03 -16.12 -17.50
C LYS A 404 -0.82 -17.38 -17.18
N ILE A 405 -1.58 -17.37 -16.09
CA ILE A 405 -2.53 -18.45 -15.77
C ILE A 405 -3.52 -18.62 -16.94
N ARG A 406 -4.15 -17.53 -17.39
CA ARG A 406 -5.09 -17.57 -18.53
C ARG A 406 -4.45 -18.07 -19.82
N GLN A 407 -3.24 -17.62 -20.15
CA GLN A 407 -2.49 -18.10 -21.31
C GLN A 407 -2.20 -19.61 -21.22
N ASN A 408 -1.73 -20.07 -20.06
CA ASN A 408 -1.41 -21.49 -19.84
C ASN A 408 -2.66 -22.37 -19.93
N LEU A 409 -3.76 -21.94 -19.31
CA LEU A 409 -5.04 -22.63 -19.41
C LEU A 409 -5.51 -22.68 -20.88
N PHE A 410 -5.51 -21.53 -21.57
CA PHE A 410 -5.91 -21.46 -22.99
C PHE A 410 -5.13 -22.46 -23.85
N TRP A 411 -3.80 -22.48 -23.75
CA TRP A 411 -2.98 -23.42 -24.52
C TRP A 411 -3.23 -24.87 -24.12
N ALA A 412 -3.31 -25.17 -22.82
CA ALA A 412 -3.61 -26.51 -22.35
C ALA A 412 -4.94 -27.04 -22.94
N PHE A 413 -5.97 -26.19 -23.05
CA PHE A 413 -7.23 -26.57 -23.69
C PHE A 413 -7.14 -26.66 -25.20
N ALA A 414 -6.50 -25.70 -25.87
CA ALA A 414 -6.40 -25.66 -27.32
C ALA A 414 -5.70 -26.91 -27.88
N TYR A 415 -4.60 -27.35 -27.24
CA TYR A 415 -3.89 -28.59 -27.61
C TYR A 415 -4.79 -29.81 -27.47
N ASN A 416 -5.54 -29.92 -26.38
CA ASN A 416 -6.42 -31.06 -26.14
C ASN A 416 -7.58 -31.10 -27.14
N VAL A 417 -8.25 -29.97 -27.40
CA VAL A 417 -9.37 -29.91 -28.35
C VAL A 417 -8.91 -30.28 -29.77
N ALA A 418 -7.79 -29.69 -30.23
CA ALA A 418 -7.23 -30.01 -31.54
C ALA A 418 -6.78 -31.48 -31.63
N GLY A 419 -6.12 -31.97 -30.58
CA GLY A 419 -5.64 -33.34 -30.50
C GLY A 419 -6.76 -34.38 -30.51
N ILE A 420 -7.87 -34.14 -29.80
CA ILE A 420 -9.05 -35.02 -29.82
C ILE A 420 -9.64 -35.08 -31.23
N GLY A 421 -9.78 -33.94 -31.91
CA GLY A 421 -10.29 -33.92 -33.28
C GLY A 421 -9.42 -34.70 -34.26
N LEU A 422 -8.10 -34.52 -34.19
CA LEU A 422 -7.15 -35.25 -35.04
C LEU A 422 -7.10 -36.75 -34.73
N ALA A 423 -7.19 -37.13 -33.45
CA ALA A 423 -7.24 -38.54 -33.03
C ALA A 423 -8.55 -39.20 -33.49
N ALA A 424 -9.69 -38.50 -33.36
CA ALA A 424 -10.98 -38.98 -33.84
C ALA A 424 -11.03 -39.12 -35.37
N ALA A 425 -10.24 -38.32 -36.10
CA ALA A 425 -10.06 -38.42 -37.55
C ALA A 425 -9.07 -39.52 -37.98
N GLY A 426 -8.48 -40.28 -37.04
CA GLY A 426 -7.50 -41.33 -37.31
C GLY A 426 -6.11 -40.84 -37.74
N LEU A 427 -5.86 -39.53 -37.62
CA LEU A 427 -4.62 -38.86 -38.05
C LEU A 427 -3.52 -38.89 -36.98
N LEU A 428 -3.83 -39.35 -35.77
CA LEU A 428 -2.96 -39.21 -34.61
C LEU A 428 -2.76 -40.56 -33.92
N SER A 429 -1.52 -41.03 -33.85
CA SER A 429 -1.21 -42.27 -33.14
C SER A 429 -1.10 -42.03 -31.63
N PRO A 430 -1.34 -43.06 -30.78
CA PRO A 430 -1.18 -42.93 -29.33
C PRO A 430 0.21 -42.43 -28.90
N MET A 431 1.26 -42.78 -29.64
CA MET A 431 2.62 -42.32 -29.38
C MET A 431 2.77 -40.81 -29.60
N VAL A 432 2.24 -40.30 -30.71
CA VAL A 432 2.28 -38.86 -31.02
C VAL A 432 1.41 -38.08 -30.04
N ALA A 433 0.26 -38.64 -29.65
CA ALA A 433 -0.60 -38.07 -28.61
C ALA A 433 0.14 -37.91 -27.27
N GLY A 434 0.86 -38.97 -26.85
CA GLY A 434 1.69 -38.94 -25.65
C GLY A 434 2.81 -37.88 -25.71
N ALA A 435 3.51 -37.79 -26.85
CA ALA A 435 4.54 -36.78 -27.05
C ALA A 435 3.97 -35.35 -26.99
N ALA A 436 2.83 -35.10 -27.62
CA ALA A 436 2.15 -33.80 -27.61
C ALA A 436 1.79 -33.35 -26.18
N MET A 437 1.35 -34.28 -25.31
CA MET A 437 1.08 -33.97 -23.90
C MET A 437 2.33 -33.55 -23.11
N ALA A 438 3.46 -34.20 -23.36
CA ALA A 438 4.73 -33.82 -22.74
C ALA A 438 5.15 -32.40 -23.17
N PHE A 439 5.07 -32.11 -24.47
CA PHE A 439 5.37 -30.77 -25.00
C PHE A 439 4.44 -29.68 -24.47
N SER A 440 3.14 -29.99 -24.29
CA SER A 440 2.18 -29.06 -23.68
C SER A 440 2.62 -28.63 -22.28
N SER A 441 3.07 -29.59 -21.45
CA SER A 441 3.58 -29.30 -20.10
C SER A 441 4.83 -28.41 -20.13
N VAL A 442 5.78 -28.69 -21.03
CA VAL A 442 6.98 -27.86 -21.23
C VAL A 442 6.60 -26.44 -21.65
N SER A 443 5.61 -26.28 -22.54
CA SER A 443 5.16 -24.96 -23.00
C SER A 443 4.58 -24.12 -21.86
N VAL A 444 3.76 -24.73 -21.00
CA VAL A 444 3.15 -24.09 -19.83
C VAL A 444 4.20 -23.64 -18.82
N VAL A 445 5.16 -24.51 -18.50
CA VAL A 445 6.26 -24.19 -17.58
C VAL A 445 7.15 -23.08 -18.15
N THR A 446 7.52 -23.18 -19.43
CA THR A 446 8.35 -22.18 -20.10
C THR A 446 7.65 -20.82 -20.15
N ASN A 447 6.34 -20.80 -20.44
CA ASN A 447 5.57 -19.57 -20.43
C ASN A 447 5.49 -18.96 -19.02
N ALA A 448 5.25 -19.77 -17.98
CA ALA A 448 5.28 -19.29 -16.60
C ALA A 448 6.64 -18.70 -16.22
N LEU A 449 7.75 -19.31 -16.64
CA LEU A 449 9.10 -18.81 -16.38
C LEU A 449 9.40 -17.45 -17.01
N THR A 450 8.63 -17.01 -18.02
CA THR A 450 8.76 -15.65 -18.56
C THR A 450 8.44 -14.57 -17.52
N LEU A 451 7.68 -14.89 -16.45
CA LEU A 451 7.46 -14.00 -15.31
C LEU A 451 8.77 -13.64 -14.58
N ARG A 452 9.83 -14.46 -14.67
CA ARG A 452 11.15 -14.13 -14.11
C ARG A 452 11.78 -12.88 -14.73
N ARG A 453 11.30 -12.44 -15.89
CA ARG A 453 11.75 -11.22 -16.56
C ARG A 453 10.98 -9.99 -16.11
N TRP A 454 9.95 -10.14 -15.28
CA TRP A 454 9.25 -9.02 -14.69
C TRP A 454 10.22 -8.16 -13.88
N LYS A 455 10.06 -6.86 -14.00
CA LYS A 455 10.77 -5.87 -13.21
C LYS A 455 9.71 -4.93 -12.66
N ALA A 456 9.83 -4.63 -11.38
CA ALA A 456 9.16 -3.50 -10.76
C ALA A 456 9.42 -2.23 -11.58
N THR A 457 8.43 -1.35 -11.64
CA THR A 457 8.55 -0.08 -12.35
C THR A 457 9.75 0.66 -11.75
N PRO A 458 10.79 0.98 -12.54
CA PRO A 458 11.97 1.62 -11.98
C PRO A 458 11.55 2.95 -11.37
N SER A 459 11.88 3.17 -10.10
CA SER A 459 11.88 4.52 -9.54
C SER A 459 12.67 5.38 -10.52
N ARG A 460 12.03 6.37 -11.16
CA ARG A 460 12.79 7.43 -11.84
C ARG A 460 13.63 8.07 -10.74
N ARG A 461 14.88 7.64 -10.60
CA ARG A 461 15.86 8.34 -9.78
C ARG A 461 16.01 9.70 -10.44
N ALA A 462 15.46 10.72 -9.79
CA ALA A 462 15.84 12.11 -10.01
C ALA A 462 17.23 12.33 -9.40
#